data_AF-A0A016WN87-F1
#
_entry.id   AF-A0A016WN87-F1
#
_cell.length_a   1.000
_cell.length_b   1.000
_cell.length_c   1.000
_cell.angle_alpha   90.00
_cell.angle_beta   90.00
_cell.angle_gamma   90.00
#
_symmetry.space_group_name_H-M   'P 1'
#
loop_
_entity.id
_entity.type
_entity.pdbx_description
1 polymer ?
#
loop_
_entity_poly.entity_id
_entity_poly.type
_entity_poly.pdbx_seq_one_letter_code
_entity_poly.pdbx_strand_id
1 'polypeptide(L)'
;MLCHRPSGLQLLSYFLTVLLFPVACFSSVSLAFPICTTCLIASYVFVYAQNIFLTFFDVSPDELVIRRKQGIKPVKFDPRRHSHVIERGFCNICQIHVKEKTKHCRRCNICVEVFDHHCIWLNNCIGKKNYRLFIVLLVSIVFLSSGATVLGFLQLLFWISDTEHMQEMSAQIFSLVIPLWVWLLASFASFASHLAIGAVTAHLLRFHIKLWKKGITTYRFIIDQRQKKTASRETISAQNEGSIERVLNEGHAVEKLGDEWRNAVLKFHNEHRRKLAKGMQPTAGEKLMPPAKDMNELEWDSDMEKEAKAFICDPTLPSVDFGVTYDSIDLSGSNFNISTRTRAVLKKWWNQAKKTDLSSDPIYDREKIREFGNMALAKNTRLACAYGSCADGGKLLCMYDQMPMPTHALYQKASVPAEICTACSVSTHCVDSLCSSRKPDGSITDKWRNAVLKFHNEHRRKLAKGMQPTAGAKLMPPAKDMNELKWDSDMEEEAKAFICDPTLPSVDFGVTYGRIDLDGSSSDIFARTRAVLNKWWNKAKKTDLSSDPIYDREKIREFGVMALAKNTRLACAYGSCADGGKLLCMYDQIPMLSHALYLHVFEGCSAL
;
A
#
# COMPACT_ATOMS: atom_id res chain seq x y z
N MET A 1 10.59 -20.07 24.87
CA MET A 1 11.24 -19.05 24.03
C MET A 1 10.29 -17.86 23.94
N LEU A 2 10.53 -16.84 24.78
CA LEU A 2 9.91 -15.51 24.66
C LEU A 2 10.53 -14.81 23.43
N CYS A 3 9.83 -13.82 22.84
CA CYS A 3 10.18 -13.14 21.58
C CYS A 3 11.69 -13.09 21.26
N HIS A 4 12.13 -13.81 20.23
CA HIS A 4 13.55 -14.06 19.96
C HIS A 4 14.38 -12.85 19.48
N ARG A 5 13.77 -11.68 19.27
CA ARG A 5 14.50 -10.45 18.93
C ARG A 5 13.99 -9.29 19.77
N PRO A 6 14.86 -8.61 20.54
CA PRO A 6 14.47 -7.41 21.25
C PRO A 6 13.99 -6.36 20.25
N SER A 7 12.93 -5.62 20.60
CA SER A 7 12.49 -4.51 19.75
C SER A 7 13.51 -3.37 19.85
N GLY A 8 13.69 -2.57 18.78
CA GLY A 8 14.57 -1.40 18.83
C GLY A 8 14.19 -0.43 19.96
N LEU A 9 12.90 -0.31 20.26
CA LEU A 9 12.39 0.54 21.35
C LEU A 9 12.62 -0.08 22.75
N GLN A 10 12.66 -1.40 22.86
CA GLN A 10 13.07 -2.08 24.10
C GLN A 10 14.56 -1.87 24.38
N LEU A 11 15.41 -2.03 23.35
CA LEU A 11 16.84 -1.74 23.47
C LEU A 11 17.08 -0.28 23.83
N LEU A 12 16.34 0.63 23.18
CA LEU A 12 16.38 2.05 23.50
C LEU A 12 15.94 2.31 24.95
N SER A 13 14.88 1.68 25.44
CA SER A 13 14.43 1.81 26.83
C SER A 13 15.51 1.37 27.82
N TYR A 14 16.19 0.25 27.56
CA TYR A 14 17.29 -0.22 28.40
C TYR A 14 18.50 0.70 28.33
N PHE A 15 18.88 1.13 27.13
CA PHE A 15 19.98 2.07 26.93
C PHE A 15 19.72 3.39 27.64
N LEU A 16 18.53 3.97 27.48
CA LEU A 16 18.13 5.19 28.18
C LEU A 16 18.13 4.99 29.69
N THR A 17 17.66 3.85 30.21
CA THR A 17 17.69 3.60 31.66
C THR A 17 19.11 3.49 32.20
N VAL A 18 20.00 2.79 31.48
CA VAL A 18 21.42 2.63 31.83
C VAL A 18 22.20 3.94 31.70
N LEU A 19 21.82 4.82 30.77
CA LEU A 19 22.44 6.13 30.60
C LEU A 19 21.91 7.16 31.61
N LEU A 20 20.60 7.18 31.84
CA LEU A 20 19.95 8.14 32.72
C LEU A 20 20.21 7.87 34.20
N PHE A 21 20.42 6.60 34.59
CA PHE A 21 20.69 6.26 35.98
C PHE A 21 22.01 6.88 36.50
N PRO A 22 23.18 6.70 35.86
CA PRO A 22 24.42 7.37 36.26
C PRO A 22 24.34 8.89 36.16
N VAL A 23 23.64 9.45 35.15
CA VAL A 23 23.47 10.91 35.01
C VAL A 23 22.60 11.47 36.13
N ALA A 24 21.51 10.79 36.49
CA ALA A 24 20.63 11.18 37.57
C ALA A 24 21.34 11.06 38.93
N CYS A 25 22.08 9.97 39.16
CA CYS A 25 22.93 9.79 40.32
C CYS A 25 23.99 10.91 40.39
N PHE A 26 24.76 11.13 39.33
CA PHE A 26 25.74 12.21 39.26
C PHE A 26 25.10 13.56 39.60
N SER A 27 23.98 13.93 38.96
CA SER A 27 23.28 15.19 39.25
C SER A 27 22.73 15.31 40.67
N SER A 28 22.46 14.19 41.35
CA SER A 28 21.89 14.14 42.71
C SER A 28 22.91 13.86 43.81
N VAL A 29 24.20 13.71 43.49
CA VAL A 29 25.29 13.44 44.45
C VAL A 29 25.67 14.67 45.30
N SER A 30 24.84 15.71 45.40
CA SER A 30 25.08 16.74 46.41
C SER A 30 24.89 16.17 47.83
N LEU A 31 25.91 16.30 48.68
CA LEU A 31 25.91 15.92 50.10
C LEU A 31 24.77 16.58 50.92
N ALA A 32 24.05 17.54 50.34
CA ALA A 32 22.87 18.16 50.94
C ALA A 32 21.68 17.19 51.12
N PHE A 33 21.61 16.08 50.36
CA PHE A 33 20.43 15.17 50.37
C PHE A 33 20.74 13.66 50.27
N PRO A 34 21.58 13.07 51.14
CA PRO A 34 22.00 11.65 51.03
C PRO A 34 20.85 10.65 51.13
N ILE A 35 19.82 10.96 51.94
CA ILE A 35 18.62 10.13 52.08
C ILE A 35 17.79 10.16 50.77
N CYS A 36 17.68 11.32 50.12
CA CYS A 36 16.94 11.43 48.86
C CYS A 36 17.66 10.68 47.73
N THR A 37 18.99 10.75 47.66
CA THR A 37 19.80 10.07 46.65
C THR A 37 19.74 8.55 46.81
N THR A 38 19.79 8.04 48.04
CA THR A 38 19.63 6.60 48.32
C THR A 38 18.22 6.11 47.99
N CYS A 39 17.17 6.86 48.34
CA CYS A 39 15.79 6.56 47.95
C CYS A 39 15.60 6.58 46.43
N LEU A 40 16.23 7.51 45.72
CA LEU A 40 16.19 7.62 44.27
C LEU A 40 16.83 6.39 43.62
N ILE A 41 18.03 5.99 44.07
CA ILE A 41 18.72 4.79 43.60
C ILE A 41 17.87 3.54 43.81
N ALA A 42 17.33 3.36 45.03
CA ALA A 42 16.45 2.24 45.35
C ALA A 42 15.21 2.20 44.43
N SER A 43 14.65 3.37 44.12
CA SER A 43 13.49 3.50 43.23
C SER A 43 13.82 3.13 41.77
N TYR A 44 14.99 3.51 41.25
CA TYR A 44 15.45 3.05 39.93
C TYR A 44 15.65 1.54 39.88
N VAL A 45 16.31 0.97 40.88
CA VAL A 45 16.53 -0.48 40.97
C VAL A 45 15.20 -1.21 40.99
N PHE A 46 14.23 -0.72 41.77
CA PHE A 46 12.89 -1.28 41.84
C PHE A 46 12.15 -1.23 40.49
N VAL A 47 12.11 -0.06 39.83
CA VAL A 47 11.47 0.09 38.51
C VAL A 47 12.14 -0.78 37.45
N TYR A 48 13.47 -0.87 37.48
CA TYR A 48 14.22 -1.72 36.56
C TYR A 48 13.94 -3.21 36.78
N ALA A 49 13.88 -3.65 38.04
CA ALA A 49 13.49 -5.01 38.39
C ALA A 49 12.06 -5.34 37.92
N GLN A 50 11.10 -4.42 38.10
CA GLN A 50 9.74 -4.57 37.58
C GLN A 50 9.71 -4.70 36.05
N ASN A 51 10.51 -3.88 35.35
CA ASN A 51 10.59 -3.90 33.88
C ASN A 51 11.15 -5.23 33.36
N ILE A 52 12.26 -5.71 33.95
CA ILE A 52 12.83 -7.03 33.66
C ILE A 52 11.80 -8.13 33.92
N PHE A 53 11.18 -8.11 35.10
CA PHE A 53 10.19 -9.10 35.48
C PHE A 53 9.03 -9.17 34.47
N LEU A 54 8.47 -8.02 34.09
CA LEU A 54 7.39 -7.94 33.11
C LEU A 54 7.81 -8.32 31.69
N THR A 55 9.06 -8.06 31.31
CA THR A 55 9.63 -8.51 30.03
C THR A 55 9.64 -10.04 29.94
N PHE A 56 10.00 -10.72 31.04
CA PHE A 56 10.11 -12.18 31.07
C PHE A 56 8.85 -12.90 31.60
N PHE A 57 7.83 -12.16 32.02
CA PHE A 57 6.60 -12.72 32.55
C PHE A 57 5.85 -13.55 31.49
N ASP A 58 5.66 -14.85 31.72
CA ASP A 58 4.92 -15.69 30.78
C ASP A 58 3.40 -15.47 30.92
N VAL A 59 2.83 -14.79 29.93
CA VAL A 59 1.40 -14.50 29.86
C VAL A 59 0.59 -15.62 29.16
N SER A 60 1.25 -16.70 28.74
CA SER A 60 0.61 -17.83 28.05
C SER A 60 -0.48 -18.50 28.93
N PRO A 61 -1.58 -19.00 28.33
CA PRO A 61 -2.55 -19.87 29.00
C PRO A 61 -1.87 -21.12 29.57
N ASP A 62 -2.41 -21.67 30.66
CA ASP A 62 -1.79 -22.79 31.38
C ASP A 62 -1.69 -24.05 30.49
N GLU A 63 -2.72 -24.30 29.66
CA GLU A 63 -2.70 -25.38 28.67
C GLU A 63 -1.54 -25.23 27.68
N LEU A 64 -1.23 -24.00 27.23
CA LEU A 64 -0.10 -23.75 26.34
C LEU A 64 1.24 -23.98 27.03
N VAL A 65 1.35 -23.65 28.32
CA VAL A 65 2.55 -23.90 29.12
C VAL A 65 2.81 -25.39 29.27
N ILE A 66 1.76 -26.18 29.55
CA ILE A 66 1.85 -27.64 29.67
C ILE A 66 2.31 -28.26 28.34
N ARG A 67 1.68 -27.90 27.21
CA ARG A 67 2.06 -28.41 25.88
C ARG A 67 3.49 -28.06 25.49
N ARG A 68 3.95 -26.85 25.85
CA ARG A 68 5.34 -26.45 25.63
C ARG A 68 6.32 -27.29 26.45
N LYS A 69 5.99 -27.62 27.71
CA LYS A 69 6.80 -28.54 28.54
C LYS A 69 6.88 -29.95 27.95
N GLN A 70 5.83 -30.38 27.24
CA GLN A 70 5.81 -31.64 26.49
C GLN A 70 6.54 -31.57 25.13
N GLY A 71 7.18 -30.43 24.79
CA GLY A 71 7.90 -30.26 23.53
C GLY A 71 7.01 -29.98 22.30
N ILE A 72 5.70 -29.81 22.49
CA ILE A 72 4.76 -29.53 21.41
C ILE A 72 4.90 -28.07 20.99
N LYS A 73 5.27 -27.85 19.73
CA LYS A 73 5.46 -26.51 19.15
C LYS A 73 4.17 -26.01 18.47
N PRO A 74 3.88 -24.69 18.49
CA PRO A 74 2.79 -24.12 17.70
C PRO A 74 2.96 -24.44 16.22
N VAL A 75 1.86 -24.77 15.55
CA VAL A 75 1.85 -25.07 14.12
C VAL A 75 1.75 -23.78 13.31
N LYS A 76 2.16 -23.80 12.05
CA LYS A 76 1.87 -22.68 11.14
C LYS A 76 0.37 -22.62 10.90
N PHE A 77 -0.19 -21.41 10.91
CA PHE A 77 -1.58 -21.22 10.55
C PHE A 77 -1.79 -21.60 9.07
N ASP A 78 -2.81 -22.41 8.81
CA ASP A 78 -3.24 -22.78 7.46
C ASP A 78 -4.60 -22.14 7.17
N PRO A 79 -4.63 -21.02 6.41
CA PRO A 79 -5.87 -20.34 6.04
C PRO A 79 -6.81 -21.20 5.19
N ARG A 80 -6.34 -22.31 4.60
CA ARG A 80 -7.17 -23.24 3.81
C ARG A 80 -8.04 -24.15 4.68
N ARG A 81 -7.63 -24.39 5.93
CA ARG A 81 -8.35 -25.25 6.88
C ARG A 81 -9.20 -24.46 7.87
N HIS A 82 -8.82 -23.20 8.12
CA HIS A 82 -9.43 -22.35 9.13
C HIS A 82 -9.54 -20.92 8.60
N SER A 83 -10.77 -20.37 8.60
CA SER A 83 -11.09 -18.96 8.32
C SER A 83 -10.45 -17.97 9.30
N HIS A 84 -10.27 -18.38 10.57
CA HIS A 84 -9.68 -17.54 11.62
C HIS A 84 -8.67 -18.31 12.48
N VAL A 85 -7.71 -17.58 13.05
CA VAL A 85 -6.70 -18.15 13.97
C VAL A 85 -7.35 -18.74 15.23
N ILE A 86 -8.47 -18.17 15.66
CA ILE A 86 -9.30 -18.69 16.74
C ILE A 86 -10.71 -18.89 16.18
N GLU A 87 -11.20 -20.11 16.22
CA GLU A 87 -12.54 -20.49 15.74
C GLU A 87 -13.25 -21.28 16.81
N ARG A 88 -14.52 -20.93 17.10
CA ARG A 88 -15.36 -21.64 18.08
C ARG A 88 -14.65 -21.90 19.43
N GLY A 89 -13.81 -20.94 19.88
CA GLY A 89 -13.07 -21.07 21.14
C GLY A 89 -11.83 -21.97 21.07
N PHE A 90 -11.33 -22.31 19.88
CA PHE A 90 -10.10 -23.10 19.70
C PHE A 90 -9.08 -22.33 18.87
N CYS A 91 -7.81 -22.31 19.31
CA CYS A 91 -6.73 -21.68 18.55
C CYS A 91 -6.03 -22.68 17.63
N ASN A 92 -6.10 -22.46 16.32
CA ASN A 92 -5.55 -23.35 15.31
C ASN A 92 -4.02 -23.30 15.19
N ILE A 93 -3.36 -22.30 15.79
CA ILE A 93 -1.90 -22.18 15.84
C ILE A 93 -1.34 -22.84 17.11
N CYS A 94 -1.85 -22.43 18.27
CA CYS A 94 -1.44 -22.96 19.56
C CYS A 94 -1.99 -24.36 19.82
N GLN A 95 -3.04 -24.76 19.08
CA GLN A 95 -3.72 -26.05 19.18
C GLN A 95 -4.21 -26.30 20.62
N ILE A 96 -4.91 -25.31 21.18
CA ILE A 96 -5.48 -25.31 22.54
C ILE A 96 -6.89 -24.70 22.51
N HIS A 97 -7.71 -25.06 23.49
CA HIS A 97 -8.95 -24.33 23.74
C HIS A 97 -8.66 -22.99 24.43
N VAL A 98 -9.37 -21.96 24.01
CA VAL A 98 -9.19 -20.59 24.49
C VAL A 98 -10.48 -20.03 25.05
N LYS A 99 -10.36 -19.29 26.14
CA LYS A 99 -11.49 -18.59 26.76
C LYS A 99 -11.95 -17.42 25.90
N GLU A 100 -13.16 -16.94 26.16
CA GLU A 100 -13.66 -15.70 25.55
C GLU A 100 -12.68 -14.53 25.74
N LYS A 101 -12.65 -13.62 24.75
CA LYS A 101 -11.75 -12.44 24.71
C LYS A 101 -10.26 -12.79 24.63
N THR A 102 -9.90 -14.06 24.42
CA THR A 102 -8.52 -14.46 24.09
C THR A 102 -8.16 -14.03 22.69
N LYS A 103 -6.91 -13.60 22.48
CA LYS A 103 -6.35 -13.38 21.15
C LYS A 103 -5.01 -14.06 20.99
N HIS A 104 -4.75 -14.52 19.77
CA HIS A 104 -3.43 -14.96 19.36
C HIS A 104 -2.60 -13.75 18.95
N CYS A 105 -1.52 -13.48 19.67
CA CYS A 105 -0.55 -12.47 19.26
C CYS A 105 0.42 -13.10 18.26
N ARG A 106 0.33 -12.69 16.98
CA ARG A 106 1.25 -13.15 15.93
C ARG A 106 2.73 -12.89 16.28
N ARG A 107 3.02 -11.77 16.96
CA ARG A 107 4.39 -11.35 17.29
C ARG A 107 5.04 -12.21 18.37
N CYS A 108 4.30 -12.52 19.43
CA CYS A 108 4.76 -13.44 20.47
C CYS A 108 4.49 -14.91 20.13
N ASN A 109 3.67 -15.16 19.10
CA ASN A 109 3.17 -16.46 18.68
C ASN A 109 2.55 -17.28 19.82
N ILE A 110 1.78 -16.62 20.69
CA ILE A 110 1.06 -17.21 21.81
C ILE A 110 -0.37 -16.65 21.87
N CYS A 111 -1.28 -17.44 22.43
CA CYS A 111 -2.58 -16.96 22.89
C CYS A 111 -2.42 -16.16 24.18
N VAL A 112 -3.28 -15.16 24.39
CA VAL A 112 -3.28 -14.28 25.56
C VAL A 112 -4.72 -14.06 26.00
N GLU A 113 -5.06 -14.49 27.22
CA GLU A 113 -6.39 -14.29 27.80
C GLU A 113 -6.66 -12.80 28.07
N VAL A 114 -7.87 -12.33 27.74
CA VAL A 114 -8.29 -10.92 27.88
C VAL A 114 -7.20 -9.99 27.32
N PHE A 115 -6.90 -10.16 26.03
CA PHE A 115 -5.80 -9.46 25.37
C PHE A 115 -6.01 -7.94 25.43
N ASP A 116 -4.99 -7.23 25.92
CA ASP A 116 -4.97 -5.77 25.95
C ASP A 116 -4.19 -5.20 24.78
N HIS A 117 -2.90 -5.51 24.68
CA HIS A 117 -2.05 -5.14 23.56
C HIS A 117 -0.72 -5.92 23.60
N HIS A 118 0.07 -5.81 22.54
CA HIS A 118 1.49 -6.18 22.59
C HIS A 118 2.30 -4.92 22.91
N CYS A 119 2.96 -4.88 24.07
CA CYS A 119 3.76 -3.73 24.48
C CYS A 119 5.12 -3.80 23.81
N ILE A 120 5.40 -2.83 22.94
CA ILE A 120 6.69 -2.71 22.24
C ILE A 120 7.87 -2.43 23.17
N TRP A 121 7.63 -1.75 24.29
CA TRP A 121 8.66 -1.36 25.27
C TRP A 121 9.11 -2.54 26.14
N LEU A 122 8.17 -3.39 26.54
CA LEU A 122 8.45 -4.65 27.25
C LEU A 122 8.75 -5.81 26.29
N ASN A 123 8.48 -5.61 24.98
CA ASN A 123 8.49 -6.63 23.94
C ASN A 123 7.73 -7.91 24.35
N ASN A 124 6.65 -7.72 25.11
CA ASN A 124 5.82 -8.77 25.68
C ASN A 124 4.34 -8.39 25.59
N CYS A 125 3.46 -9.39 25.64
CA CYS A 125 2.01 -9.17 25.62
C CYS A 125 1.48 -8.75 26.99
N ILE A 126 0.55 -7.79 26.98
CA ILE A 126 -0.24 -7.39 28.14
C ILE A 126 -1.63 -8.01 28.03
N GLY A 127 -2.03 -8.71 29.08
CA GLY A 127 -3.33 -9.37 29.17
C GLY A 127 -3.71 -9.65 30.62
N LYS A 128 -4.68 -10.54 30.83
CA LYS A 128 -5.27 -10.80 32.16
C LYS A 128 -4.24 -11.03 33.26
N LYS A 129 -3.22 -11.86 33.00
CA LYS A 129 -2.26 -12.34 34.02
C LYS A 129 -1.28 -11.26 34.50
N ASN A 130 -0.94 -10.27 33.67
CA ASN A 130 0.08 -9.26 33.99
C ASN A 130 -0.42 -7.80 33.93
N TYR A 131 -1.69 -7.55 33.62
CA TYR A 131 -2.23 -6.18 33.51
C TYR A 131 -2.03 -5.36 34.80
N ARG A 132 -2.27 -5.95 35.98
CA ARG A 132 -2.06 -5.24 37.26
C ARG A 132 -0.61 -4.84 37.47
N LEU A 133 0.32 -5.77 37.18
CA LEU A 133 1.75 -5.53 37.27
C LEU A 133 2.20 -4.42 36.30
N PHE A 134 1.64 -4.40 35.08
CA PHE A 134 1.87 -3.34 34.11
C PHE A 134 1.40 -1.96 34.63
N ILE A 135 0.22 -1.88 35.26
CA ILE A 135 -0.25 -0.62 35.86
C ILE A 135 0.64 -0.19 37.02
N VAL A 136 1.06 -1.13 37.88
CA VAL A 136 2.01 -0.83 38.97
C VAL A 136 3.33 -0.28 38.41
N LEU A 137 3.86 -0.87 37.34
CA LEU A 137 5.05 -0.33 36.65
C LEU A 137 4.83 1.11 36.17
N LEU A 138 3.70 1.42 35.51
CA LEU A 138 3.41 2.78 35.06
C LEU A 138 3.34 3.77 36.23
N VAL A 139 2.70 3.38 37.33
CA VAL A 139 2.62 4.19 38.55
C VAL A 139 4.01 4.41 39.14
N SER A 140 4.82 3.35 39.27
CA SER A 140 6.20 3.45 39.80
C SER A 140 7.09 4.34 38.94
N ILE A 141 6.97 4.29 37.60
CA ILE A 141 7.71 5.20 36.71
C ILE A 141 7.26 6.65 36.89
N VAL A 142 5.95 6.92 36.98
CA VAL A 142 5.45 8.29 37.22
C VAL A 142 5.97 8.84 38.54
N PHE A 143 5.90 8.07 39.63
CA PHE A 143 6.42 8.50 40.93
C PHE A 143 7.94 8.76 40.90
N LEU A 144 8.71 7.84 40.30
CA LEU A 144 10.16 8.00 40.14
C LEU A 144 10.49 9.25 39.31
N SER A 145 9.86 9.43 38.15
CA SER A 145 10.11 10.57 37.27
C SER A 145 9.71 11.88 37.93
N SER A 146 8.55 11.96 38.59
CA SER A 146 8.13 13.16 39.31
C SER A 146 9.09 13.50 40.47
N GLY A 147 9.50 12.50 41.26
CA GLY A 147 10.49 12.70 42.33
C GLY A 147 11.83 13.19 41.79
N ALA A 148 12.34 12.55 40.73
CA ALA A 148 13.58 12.95 40.07
C ALA A 148 13.51 14.36 39.46
N THR A 149 12.37 14.75 38.87
CA THR A 149 12.16 16.10 38.34
C THR A 149 12.18 17.16 39.46
N VAL A 150 11.51 16.90 40.59
CA VAL A 150 11.51 17.83 41.73
C VAL A 150 12.91 17.97 42.30
N LEU A 151 13.61 16.85 42.53
CA LEU A 151 14.99 16.87 43.02
C LEU A 151 15.94 17.59 42.05
N GLY A 152 15.83 17.32 40.74
CA GLY A 152 16.63 17.98 39.72
C GLY A 152 16.37 19.49 39.63
N PHE A 153 15.12 19.93 39.82
CA PHE A 153 14.76 21.35 39.87
C PHE A 153 15.35 22.04 41.10
N LEU A 154 15.18 21.46 42.30
CA LEU A 154 15.75 22.00 43.54
C LEU A 154 17.28 22.10 43.44
N GLN A 155 17.93 21.07 42.91
CA GLN A 155 19.36 21.04 42.67
C GLN A 155 19.81 22.18 41.73
N LEU A 156 19.10 22.42 40.62
CA LEU A 156 19.39 23.53 39.71
C LEU A 156 19.26 24.89 40.42
N LEU A 157 18.27 25.06 41.30
CA LEU A 157 18.13 26.28 42.10
C LEU A 157 19.32 26.47 43.06
N PHE A 158 19.76 25.42 43.76
CA PHE A 158 20.92 25.49 44.65
C PHE A 158 22.22 25.85 43.91
N TRP A 159 22.45 25.25 42.74
CA TRP A 159 23.60 25.60 41.89
C TRP A 159 23.60 27.05 41.42
N ILE A 160 22.42 27.65 41.24
CA ILE A 160 22.30 29.06 40.82
C ILE A 160 22.43 29.99 42.03
N SER A 161 21.94 29.60 43.21
CA SER A 161 21.93 30.45 44.40
C SER A 161 23.27 30.51 45.14
N ASP A 162 24.02 29.41 45.17
CA ASP A 162 25.26 29.28 45.96
C ASP A 162 26.29 28.43 45.23
N THR A 163 26.90 29.01 44.20
CA THR A 163 27.87 28.32 43.31
C THR A 163 29.15 27.92 44.05
N GLU A 164 29.64 28.74 44.97
CA GLU A 164 30.91 28.51 45.66
C GLU A 164 30.81 27.33 46.62
N HIS A 165 29.76 27.29 47.46
CA HIS A 165 29.52 26.19 48.37
C HIS A 165 29.33 24.86 47.63
N MET A 166 28.57 24.87 46.53
CA MET A 166 28.34 23.69 45.71
C MET A 166 29.61 23.18 45.03
N GLN A 167 30.50 24.08 44.60
CA GLN A 167 31.78 23.72 44.01
C GLN A 167 32.74 23.09 45.04
N GLU A 168 32.80 23.64 46.26
CA GLU A 168 33.58 23.09 47.38
C GLU A 168 33.09 21.69 47.79
N MET A 169 31.78 21.53 48.00
CA MET A 169 31.18 20.22 48.32
C MET A 169 31.44 19.19 47.21
N SER A 170 31.37 19.58 45.94
CA SER A 170 31.63 18.67 44.81
C SER A 170 33.09 18.21 44.76
N ALA A 171 34.05 19.09 45.07
CA ALA A 171 35.47 18.78 45.09
C ALA A 171 35.83 17.77 46.19
N GLN A 172 35.14 17.83 47.34
CA GLN A 172 35.30 16.86 48.43
C GLN A 172 34.83 15.44 48.06
N ILE A 173 33.80 15.30 47.22
CA ILE A 173 33.23 13.99 46.86
C ILE A 173 34.00 13.34 45.70
N PHE A 174 34.31 14.09 44.65
CA PHE A 174 34.85 13.51 43.41
C PHE A 174 36.38 13.55 43.34
N SER A 175 37.06 14.18 44.31
CA SER A 175 38.52 14.40 44.30
C SER A 175 39.05 15.08 43.02
N LEU A 176 38.15 15.66 42.21
CA LEU A 176 38.40 16.27 40.91
C LEU A 176 37.49 17.50 40.77
N VAL A 177 38.07 18.62 40.34
CA VAL A 177 37.30 19.83 40.06
C VAL A 177 36.63 19.70 38.69
N ILE A 178 35.38 19.27 38.68
CA ILE A 178 34.57 19.21 37.47
C ILE A 178 34.04 20.62 37.15
N PRO A 179 34.16 21.11 35.90
CA PRO A 179 33.70 22.45 35.55
C PRO A 179 32.20 22.66 35.80
N LEU A 180 31.82 23.85 36.29
CA LEU A 180 30.43 24.23 36.58
C LEU A 180 29.47 23.97 35.41
N TRP A 181 29.90 24.23 34.17
CA TRP A 181 29.07 24.02 32.99
C TRP A 181 28.72 22.54 32.75
N VAL A 182 29.60 21.60 33.15
CA VAL A 182 29.33 20.15 33.06
C VAL A 182 28.25 19.75 34.07
N TRP A 183 28.32 20.30 35.28
CA TRP A 183 27.32 20.10 36.33
C TRP A 183 25.94 20.61 35.94
N LEU A 184 25.89 21.85 35.42
CA LEU A 184 24.65 22.46 34.94
C LEU A 184 24.07 21.70 33.75
N LEU A 185 24.92 21.27 32.79
CA LEU A 185 24.49 20.48 31.65
C LEU A 185 23.91 19.13 32.07
N ALA A 186 24.60 18.40 32.96
CA ALA A 186 24.12 17.11 33.46
C ALA A 186 22.81 17.26 34.26
N SER A 187 22.71 18.28 35.11
CA SER A 187 21.51 18.56 35.92
C SER A 187 20.32 18.96 35.04
N PHE A 188 20.54 19.79 34.02
CA PHE A 188 19.51 20.17 33.05
C PHE A 188 19.07 18.97 32.20
N ALA A 189 20.01 18.17 31.70
CA ALA A 189 19.71 16.97 30.93
C ALA A 189 18.93 15.94 31.76
N SER A 190 19.30 15.74 33.03
CA SER A 190 18.59 14.91 33.99
C SER A 190 17.17 15.45 34.24
N PHE A 191 17.02 16.74 34.51
CA PHE A 191 15.70 17.37 34.71
C PHE A 191 14.79 17.21 33.48
N ALA A 192 15.28 17.59 32.30
CA ALA A 192 14.51 17.58 31.06
C ALA A 192 14.07 16.17 30.66
N SER A 193 14.97 15.17 30.81
CA SER A 193 14.66 13.77 30.50
C SER A 193 13.60 13.19 31.43
N HIS A 194 13.69 13.42 32.76
CA HIS A 194 12.70 12.93 33.72
C HIS A 194 11.35 13.62 33.56
N LEU A 195 11.34 14.92 33.25
CA LEU A 195 10.11 15.65 32.96
C LEU A 195 9.41 15.07 31.72
N ALA A 196 10.16 14.81 30.64
CA ALA A 196 9.61 14.22 29.41
C ALA A 196 9.06 12.80 29.64
N ILE A 197 9.84 11.94 30.31
CA ILE A 197 9.43 10.57 30.63
C ILE A 197 8.19 10.57 31.53
N GLY A 198 8.20 11.40 32.59
CA GLY A 198 7.08 11.56 33.51
C GLY A 198 5.81 12.02 32.79
N ALA A 199 5.91 13.02 31.91
CA ALA A 199 4.76 13.52 31.15
C ALA A 199 4.16 12.45 30.23
N VAL A 200 4.99 11.73 29.47
CA VAL A 200 4.54 10.69 28.54
C VAL A 200 3.91 9.51 29.30
N THR A 201 4.53 9.07 30.39
CA THR A 201 4.04 7.95 31.19
C THR A 201 2.79 8.30 31.99
N ALA A 202 2.68 9.54 32.51
CA ALA A 202 1.46 10.03 33.14
C ALA A 202 0.30 10.12 32.14
N HIS A 203 0.56 10.53 30.90
CA HIS A 203 -0.45 10.51 29.84
C HIS A 203 -0.93 9.08 29.55
N LEU A 204 -0.02 8.13 29.44
CA LEU A 204 -0.33 6.70 29.26
C LEU A 204 -1.13 6.14 30.44
N LEU A 205 -0.73 6.44 31.68
CA LEU A 205 -1.44 6.02 32.89
C LEU A 205 -2.86 6.58 32.90
N ARG A 206 -3.04 7.87 32.59
CA ARG A 206 -4.36 8.50 32.48
C ARG A 206 -5.23 7.82 31.43
N PHE A 207 -4.65 7.44 30.29
CA PHE A 207 -5.34 6.67 29.25
C PHE A 207 -5.81 5.31 29.78
N HIS A 208 -4.95 4.55 30.44
CA HIS A 208 -5.33 3.26 31.02
C HIS A 208 -6.36 3.37 32.15
N ILE A 209 -6.30 4.40 32.99
CA ILE A 209 -7.33 4.69 34.01
C ILE A 209 -8.69 4.91 33.33
N LYS A 210 -8.72 5.65 32.21
CA LYS A 210 -9.95 5.88 31.44
C LYS A 210 -10.52 4.58 30.87
N LEU A 211 -9.66 3.67 30.39
CA LEU A 211 -10.09 2.38 29.88
C LEU A 211 -10.62 1.47 30.99
N TRP A 212 -9.95 1.45 32.14
CA TRP A 212 -10.35 0.68 33.31
C TRP A 212 -11.73 1.09 33.82
N LYS A 213 -11.99 2.41 33.96
CA LYS A 213 -13.31 2.95 34.31
C LYS A 213 -14.43 2.52 33.34
N LYS A 214 -14.08 2.23 32.09
CA LYS A 214 -15.02 1.78 31.04
C LYS A 214 -15.11 0.26 30.92
N GLY A 215 -14.30 -0.50 31.64
CA GLY A 215 -14.27 -1.97 31.54
C GLY A 215 -13.84 -2.50 30.16
N ILE A 216 -13.09 -1.71 29.39
CA ILE A 216 -12.62 -2.09 28.04
C ILE A 216 -11.10 -2.21 28.00
N THR A 217 -10.60 -3.07 27.13
CA THR A 217 -9.16 -3.18 26.86
C THR A 217 -8.72 -2.15 25.83
N THR A 218 -7.42 -1.87 25.78
CA THR A 218 -6.79 -1.01 24.76
C THR A 218 -7.10 -1.52 23.36
N TYR A 219 -7.00 -2.84 23.15
CA TYR A 219 -7.39 -3.49 21.91
C TYR A 219 -8.83 -3.14 21.51
N ARG A 220 -9.80 -3.31 22.43
CA ARG A 220 -11.21 -3.00 22.16
C ARG A 220 -11.40 -1.53 21.83
N PHE A 221 -10.81 -0.64 22.61
CA PHE A 221 -10.85 0.80 22.34
C PHE A 221 -10.36 1.15 20.94
N ILE A 222 -9.24 0.57 20.48
CA ILE A 222 -8.69 0.83 19.14
C ILE A 222 -9.62 0.31 18.04
N ILE A 223 -10.20 -0.89 18.21
CA ILE A 223 -11.14 -1.45 17.24
C ILE A 223 -12.41 -0.60 17.17
N ASP A 224 -12.98 -0.22 18.31
CA ASP A 224 -14.18 0.61 18.37
C ASP A 224 -13.92 2.00 17.74
N GLN A 225 -12.74 2.57 17.93
CA GLN A 225 -12.35 3.83 17.27
C GLN A 225 -12.24 3.69 15.76
N ARG A 226 -11.68 2.57 15.27
CA ARG A 226 -11.61 2.29 13.83
C ARG A 226 -13.01 2.15 13.24
N GLN A 227 -13.88 1.39 13.90
CA GLN A 227 -15.26 1.22 13.48
C GLN A 227 -16.05 2.53 13.54
N LYS A 228 -15.90 3.33 14.60
CA LYS A 228 -16.51 4.66 14.71
C LYS A 228 -15.98 5.63 13.66
N LYS A 229 -14.70 5.57 13.29
CA LYS A 229 -14.13 6.39 12.21
C LYS A 229 -14.64 5.97 10.85
N THR A 230 -14.89 4.68 10.63
CA THR A 230 -15.54 4.16 9.42
C THR A 230 -17.01 4.59 9.37
N ALA A 231 -17.76 4.36 10.46
CA ALA A 231 -19.17 4.75 10.56
C ALA A 231 -19.38 6.28 10.54
N SER A 232 -18.47 7.06 11.12
CA SER A 232 -18.52 8.53 11.04
C SER A 232 -18.16 9.02 9.66
N ARG A 233 -17.26 8.36 8.94
CA ARG A 233 -17.01 8.65 7.51
C ARG A 233 -18.25 8.36 6.68
N GLU A 234 -18.95 7.26 6.97
CA GLU A 234 -20.21 6.90 6.30
C GLU A 234 -21.36 7.86 6.65
N THR A 235 -21.47 8.31 7.91
CA THR A 235 -22.52 9.25 8.37
C THR A 235 -22.26 10.69 7.91
N ILE A 236 -20.99 11.14 7.93
CA ILE A 236 -20.58 12.45 7.39
C ILE A 236 -20.75 12.45 5.86
N SER A 237 -20.53 11.31 5.19
CA SER A 237 -20.86 11.12 3.76
C SER A 237 -22.36 11.33 3.50
N ALA A 238 -23.24 10.73 4.32
CA ALA A 238 -24.69 10.81 4.14
C ALA A 238 -25.32 12.18 4.50
N GLN A 239 -24.78 12.90 5.50
CA GLN A 239 -25.27 14.25 5.84
C GLN A 239 -24.74 15.34 4.90
N ASN A 240 -23.53 15.16 4.38
CA ASN A 240 -22.97 16.04 3.36
C ASN A 240 -23.66 15.86 1.99
N GLU A 241 -24.24 14.69 1.69
CA GLU A 241 -24.98 14.49 0.44
C GLU A 241 -26.18 15.44 0.27
N GLY A 242 -26.93 15.77 1.33
CA GLY A 242 -28.14 16.61 1.22
C GLY A 242 -27.90 18.12 1.11
N SER A 243 -26.87 18.66 1.76
CA SER A 243 -26.53 20.09 1.69
C SER A 243 -25.49 20.40 0.62
N ILE A 244 -24.68 19.40 0.24
CA ILE A 244 -23.65 19.57 -0.76
C ILE A 244 -24.11 19.12 -2.17
N GLU A 245 -25.27 18.46 -2.34
CA GLU A 245 -25.86 18.22 -3.69
C GLU A 245 -26.00 19.50 -4.56
N ARG A 246 -26.14 20.67 -3.93
CA ARG A 246 -26.20 21.97 -4.62
C ARG A 246 -24.85 22.64 -4.89
N VAL A 247 -23.76 22.21 -4.24
CA VAL A 247 -22.42 22.86 -4.33
C VAL A 247 -21.34 21.89 -4.87
N LEU A 248 -21.46 20.58 -4.66
CA LEU A 248 -20.50 19.56 -5.14
C LEU A 248 -20.69 19.13 -6.59
N ASN A 249 -21.83 19.44 -7.22
CA ASN A 249 -22.03 19.14 -8.65
C ASN A 249 -21.03 19.88 -9.56
N GLU A 250 -20.42 20.98 -9.08
CA GLU A 250 -19.38 21.71 -9.81
C GLU A 250 -17.94 21.29 -9.44
N GLY A 251 -17.69 20.81 -8.21
CA GLY A 251 -16.32 20.50 -7.72
C GLY A 251 -15.82 19.06 -7.97
N HIS A 252 -16.68 18.04 -7.85
CA HIS A 252 -16.29 16.63 -7.99
C HIS A 252 -16.02 16.23 -9.46
N ALA A 253 -16.55 16.99 -10.42
CA ALA A 253 -16.22 16.86 -11.84
C ALA A 253 -14.78 17.28 -12.14
N VAL A 254 -14.25 18.29 -11.44
CA VAL A 254 -12.93 18.90 -11.72
C VAL A 254 -11.76 18.02 -11.26
N GLU A 255 -11.85 17.33 -10.12
CA GLU A 255 -10.77 16.47 -9.60
C GLU A 255 -10.61 15.17 -10.42
N LYS A 256 -11.75 14.57 -10.82
CA LYS A 256 -11.79 13.39 -11.71
C LYS A 256 -11.27 13.70 -13.12
N LEU A 257 -11.57 14.89 -13.65
CA LEU A 257 -10.99 15.38 -14.91
C LEU A 257 -9.47 15.58 -14.82
N GLY A 258 -8.97 15.98 -13.65
CA GLY A 258 -7.53 16.13 -13.38
C GLY A 258 -6.75 14.82 -13.50
N ASP A 259 -7.23 13.74 -12.86
CA ASP A 259 -6.53 12.44 -12.91
C ASP A 259 -6.59 11.77 -14.27
N GLU A 260 -7.70 11.91 -15.00
CA GLU A 260 -7.80 11.43 -16.38
C GLU A 260 -6.80 12.16 -17.30
N TRP A 261 -6.62 13.46 -17.10
CA TRP A 261 -5.66 14.27 -17.84
C TRP A 261 -4.21 13.88 -17.53
N ARG A 262 -3.82 13.77 -16.24
CA ARG A 262 -2.48 13.31 -15.83
C ARG A 262 -2.12 11.99 -16.48
N ASN A 263 -3.06 11.03 -16.42
CA ASN A 263 -2.90 9.72 -17.04
C ASN A 263 -2.74 9.80 -18.56
N ALA A 264 -3.51 10.67 -19.23
CA ALA A 264 -3.40 10.85 -20.68
C ALA A 264 -2.03 11.41 -21.10
N VAL A 265 -1.49 12.35 -20.33
CA VAL A 265 -0.17 12.95 -20.55
C VAL A 265 0.94 11.94 -20.31
N LEU A 266 0.94 11.26 -19.16
CA LEU A 266 1.95 10.24 -18.83
C LEU A 266 1.95 9.10 -19.85
N LYS A 267 0.75 8.63 -20.23
CA LYS A 267 0.57 7.60 -21.25
C LYS A 267 1.16 8.03 -22.59
N PHE A 268 0.90 9.27 -23.03
CA PHE A 268 1.47 9.79 -24.27
C PHE A 268 3.01 9.69 -24.26
N HIS A 269 3.65 10.18 -23.20
CA HIS A 269 5.12 10.18 -23.12
C HIS A 269 5.67 8.76 -23.15
N ASN A 270 5.17 7.86 -22.29
CA ASN A 270 5.69 6.51 -22.21
C ASN A 270 5.40 5.68 -23.48
N GLU A 271 4.25 5.86 -24.15
CA GLU A 271 3.99 5.21 -25.45
C GLU A 271 4.97 5.63 -26.54
N HIS A 272 5.34 6.92 -26.57
CA HIS A 272 6.26 7.42 -27.58
C HIS A 272 7.72 7.07 -27.26
N ARG A 273 8.11 7.08 -25.97
CA ARG A 273 9.41 6.57 -25.51
C ARG A 273 9.58 5.09 -25.83
N ARG A 274 8.53 4.26 -25.70
CA ARG A 274 8.54 2.84 -26.12
C ARG A 274 8.82 2.68 -27.62
N LYS A 275 8.12 3.47 -28.45
CA LYS A 275 8.34 3.45 -29.90
C LYS A 275 9.76 3.88 -30.26
N LEU A 276 10.28 4.91 -29.60
CA LEU A 276 11.66 5.36 -29.76
C LEU A 276 12.66 4.27 -29.35
N ALA A 277 12.47 3.63 -28.19
CA ALA A 277 13.32 2.56 -27.71
C ALA A 277 13.38 1.37 -28.69
N LYS A 278 12.27 1.08 -29.38
CA LYS A 278 12.17 0.05 -30.42
C LYS A 278 12.69 0.48 -31.79
N GLY A 279 13.19 1.71 -31.94
CA GLY A 279 13.64 2.26 -33.23
C GLY A 279 12.50 2.53 -34.21
N MET A 280 11.27 2.71 -33.73
CA MET A 280 10.08 2.96 -34.57
C MET A 280 9.75 4.46 -34.70
N GLN A 281 10.59 5.34 -34.16
CA GLN A 281 10.36 6.79 -34.19
C GLN A 281 10.88 7.40 -35.50
N PRO A 282 10.04 8.04 -36.32
CA PRO A 282 10.50 8.72 -37.53
C PRO A 282 11.34 9.97 -37.21
N THR A 283 12.29 10.24 -38.11
CA THR A 283 13.14 11.43 -38.12
C THR A 283 13.13 12.10 -39.51
N ALA A 284 13.92 13.15 -39.73
CA ALA A 284 13.95 13.82 -41.03
C ALA A 284 14.37 12.86 -42.17
N GLY A 285 13.83 13.11 -43.36
CA GLY A 285 14.16 12.31 -44.55
C GLY A 285 13.54 10.91 -44.57
N GLU A 286 12.38 10.71 -43.91
CA GLU A 286 11.65 9.43 -43.85
C GLU A 286 12.43 8.27 -43.19
N LYS A 287 13.54 8.59 -42.52
CA LYS A 287 14.32 7.62 -41.76
C LYS A 287 13.71 7.36 -40.39
N LEU A 288 14.18 6.28 -39.74
CA LEU A 288 13.87 5.97 -38.35
C LEU A 288 15.08 6.28 -37.46
N MET A 289 14.80 6.72 -36.24
CA MET A 289 15.80 6.86 -35.19
C MET A 289 16.28 5.48 -34.72
N PRO A 290 17.55 5.34 -34.31
CA PRO A 290 18.09 4.06 -33.85
C PRO A 290 17.41 3.59 -32.55
N PRO A 291 17.27 2.28 -32.31
CA PRO A 291 16.77 1.75 -31.04
C PRO A 291 17.58 2.24 -29.84
N ALA A 292 16.95 2.34 -28.67
CA ALA A 292 17.57 2.87 -27.46
C ALA A 292 17.82 1.79 -26.41
N LYS A 293 18.99 1.84 -25.77
CA LYS A 293 19.28 1.18 -24.48
C LYS A 293 18.84 2.09 -23.33
N ASP A 294 18.52 1.51 -22.18
CA ASP A 294 18.29 2.24 -20.92
C ASP A 294 17.24 3.35 -20.95
N MET A 295 16.22 3.21 -21.81
CA MET A 295 15.13 4.16 -21.85
C MET A 295 14.22 3.97 -20.63
N ASN A 296 14.29 4.87 -19.65
CA ASN A 296 13.46 4.75 -18.44
C ASN A 296 11.98 5.04 -18.71
N GLU A 297 11.11 4.33 -17.99
CA GLU A 297 9.69 4.66 -17.87
C GLU A 297 9.51 5.88 -16.96
N LEU A 298 8.72 6.86 -17.40
CA LEU A 298 8.41 8.04 -16.61
C LEU A 298 7.29 7.75 -15.62
N GLU A 299 7.44 8.26 -14.40
CA GLU A 299 6.40 8.29 -13.38
C GLU A 299 5.90 9.72 -13.12
N TRP A 300 4.63 9.87 -12.73
CA TRP A 300 4.09 11.18 -12.39
C TRP A 300 4.58 11.62 -11.00
N ASP A 301 5.18 12.81 -10.91
CA ASP A 301 5.65 13.39 -9.66
C ASP A 301 4.73 14.56 -9.24
N SER A 302 4.00 14.38 -8.14
CA SER A 302 3.03 15.38 -7.67
C SER A 302 3.67 16.64 -7.10
N ASP A 303 4.91 16.58 -6.63
CA ASP A 303 5.60 17.75 -6.10
C ASP A 303 6.16 18.59 -7.25
N MET A 304 6.70 17.94 -8.29
CA MET A 304 7.03 18.61 -9.55
C MET A 304 5.80 19.21 -10.24
N GLU A 305 4.59 18.64 -10.07
CA GLU A 305 3.35 19.23 -10.60
C GLU A 305 3.01 20.56 -9.91
N LYS A 306 3.21 20.65 -8.59
CA LYS A 306 2.99 21.90 -7.85
C LYS A 306 3.97 22.98 -8.31
N GLU A 307 5.22 22.59 -8.53
CA GLU A 307 6.26 23.46 -9.06
C GLU A 307 5.93 23.93 -10.48
N ALA A 308 5.53 23.02 -11.36
CA ALA A 308 5.09 23.32 -12.72
C ALA A 308 3.91 24.30 -12.75
N LYS A 309 2.96 24.18 -11.81
CA LYS A 309 1.84 25.13 -11.65
C LYS A 309 2.32 26.50 -11.19
N ALA A 310 3.26 26.57 -10.27
CA ALA A 310 3.80 27.83 -9.76
C ALA A 310 4.52 28.63 -10.86
N PHE A 311 5.22 27.95 -11.77
CA PHE A 311 6.03 28.58 -12.83
C PHE A 311 5.33 28.66 -14.19
N ILE A 312 4.05 28.32 -14.29
CA ILE A 312 3.37 28.18 -15.59
C ILE A 312 3.30 29.48 -16.39
N CYS A 313 3.19 30.62 -15.71
CA CYS A 313 3.14 31.95 -16.34
C CYS A 313 4.52 32.64 -16.40
N ASP A 314 5.55 32.05 -15.81
CA ASP A 314 6.93 32.51 -15.89
C ASP A 314 7.90 31.30 -15.93
N PRO A 315 8.11 30.70 -17.11
CA PRO A 315 8.90 29.49 -17.25
C PRO A 315 10.42 29.74 -17.17
N THR A 316 10.87 30.96 -16.85
CA THR A 316 12.31 31.31 -16.82
C THR A 316 12.99 31.03 -15.48
N LEU A 317 12.21 30.66 -14.45
CA LEU A 317 12.64 30.48 -13.06
C LEU A 317 12.84 29.05 -12.51
N PRO A 318 12.52 27.93 -13.19
CA PRO A 318 12.77 26.60 -12.62
C PRO A 318 14.25 26.38 -12.32
N SER A 319 14.54 25.60 -11.26
CA SER A 319 15.91 25.28 -10.83
C SER A 319 16.75 24.73 -11.99
N VAL A 320 18.06 24.99 -11.96
CA VAL A 320 19.04 24.66 -13.01
C VAL A 320 19.07 23.16 -13.35
N ASP A 321 18.44 22.29 -12.57
CA ASP A 321 18.56 20.83 -12.69
C ASP A 321 17.39 20.15 -13.44
N PHE A 322 16.31 20.86 -13.80
CA PHE A 322 15.13 20.26 -14.46
C PHE A 322 15.07 20.52 -15.97
N GLY A 323 14.63 19.52 -16.73
CA GLY A 323 14.17 19.71 -18.11
C GLY A 323 12.81 20.39 -18.11
N VAL A 324 12.61 21.43 -18.95
CA VAL A 324 11.34 22.17 -18.99
C VAL A 324 10.88 22.40 -20.43
N THR A 325 9.62 22.07 -20.71
CA THR A 325 8.95 22.35 -21.98
C THR A 325 7.68 23.13 -21.73
N TYR A 326 7.46 24.20 -22.49
CA TYR A 326 6.27 25.04 -22.34
C TYR A 326 5.77 25.48 -23.72
N ASP A 327 4.46 25.69 -23.84
CA ASP A 327 3.81 26.18 -25.06
C ASP A 327 2.44 26.78 -24.71
N SER A 328 1.88 27.54 -25.64
CA SER A 328 0.51 28.04 -25.51
C SER A 328 -0.49 26.90 -25.76
N ILE A 329 -1.57 26.88 -24.97
CA ILE A 329 -2.68 25.96 -25.13
C ILE A 329 -3.99 26.74 -25.10
N ASP A 330 -4.88 26.45 -26.05
CA ASP A 330 -6.20 27.04 -26.05
C ASP A 330 -7.02 26.49 -24.87
N LEU A 331 -7.52 27.37 -24.01
CA LEU A 331 -8.40 27.03 -22.88
C LEU A 331 -9.86 27.45 -23.09
N SER A 332 -10.22 27.95 -24.28
CA SER A 332 -11.54 28.52 -24.62
C SER A 332 -12.40 27.63 -25.54
N GLY A 333 -13.73 27.75 -25.52
CA GLY A 333 -14.64 27.12 -26.50
C GLY A 333 -15.64 26.09 -25.94
N SER A 334 -16.78 25.91 -26.63
CA SER A 334 -17.96 25.16 -26.13
C SER A 334 -17.83 23.62 -26.14
N ASN A 335 -16.88 23.04 -26.88
CA ASN A 335 -16.55 21.60 -26.90
C ASN A 335 -15.15 21.35 -26.30
N PHE A 336 -14.94 21.78 -25.06
CA PHE A 336 -13.65 21.78 -24.38
C PHE A 336 -13.26 20.36 -23.88
N ASN A 337 -12.21 19.77 -24.46
CA ASN A 337 -11.52 18.60 -23.89
C ASN A 337 -10.03 18.88 -23.77
N ILE A 338 -9.59 19.17 -22.54
CA ILE A 338 -8.21 19.53 -22.23
C ILE A 338 -7.22 18.44 -22.65
N SER A 339 -7.55 17.15 -22.46
CA SER A 339 -6.68 16.02 -22.84
C SER A 339 -6.43 15.96 -24.35
N THR A 340 -7.43 16.29 -25.17
CA THR A 340 -7.27 16.36 -26.64
C THR A 340 -6.36 17.51 -27.04
N ARG A 341 -6.51 18.69 -26.42
CA ARG A 341 -5.70 19.87 -26.70
C ARG A 341 -4.26 19.68 -26.25
N THR A 342 -4.05 19.14 -25.06
CA THR A 342 -2.73 18.77 -24.55
C THR A 342 -2.06 17.77 -25.47
N ARG A 343 -2.77 16.73 -25.93
CA ARG A 343 -2.23 15.76 -26.89
C ARG A 343 -1.76 16.42 -28.20
N ALA A 344 -2.45 17.45 -28.69
CA ALA A 344 -2.02 18.20 -29.87
C ALA A 344 -0.69 18.92 -29.63
N VAL A 345 -0.53 19.56 -28.47
CA VAL A 345 0.73 20.21 -28.05
C VAL A 345 1.86 19.18 -27.88
N LEU A 346 1.62 18.08 -27.16
CA LEU A 346 2.61 17.02 -26.99
C LEU A 346 3.03 16.40 -28.34
N LYS A 347 2.10 16.25 -29.28
CA LYS A 347 2.38 15.80 -30.65
C LYS A 347 3.21 16.82 -31.43
N LYS A 348 2.96 18.12 -31.27
CA LYS A 348 3.79 19.20 -31.85
C LYS A 348 5.22 19.11 -31.33
N TRP A 349 5.41 18.99 -30.02
CA TRP A 349 6.73 18.82 -29.39
C TRP A 349 7.44 17.56 -29.89
N TRP A 350 6.77 16.41 -29.83
CA TRP A 350 7.36 15.14 -30.24
C TRP A 350 7.74 15.08 -31.73
N ASN A 351 6.98 15.75 -32.60
CA ASN A 351 7.26 15.81 -34.03
C ASN A 351 8.46 16.69 -34.41
N GLN A 352 9.10 17.39 -33.48
CA GLN A 352 10.37 18.09 -33.77
C GLN A 352 11.46 17.13 -34.25
N ALA A 353 11.43 15.86 -33.82
CA ALA A 353 12.33 14.82 -34.32
C ALA A 353 12.30 14.64 -35.85
N LYS A 354 11.19 15.01 -36.51
CA LYS A 354 11.04 14.93 -37.97
C LYS A 354 11.70 16.09 -38.72
N LYS A 355 12.16 17.13 -38.00
CA LYS A 355 12.78 18.33 -38.59
C LYS A 355 14.30 18.23 -38.70
N THR A 356 14.91 17.28 -38.00
CA THR A 356 16.37 17.08 -37.94
C THR A 356 16.66 15.60 -38.17
N ASP A 357 17.70 15.25 -38.92
CA ASP A 357 18.07 13.84 -39.14
C ASP A 357 18.82 13.33 -37.89
N LEU A 358 18.16 12.42 -37.16
CA LEU A 358 18.66 11.79 -35.94
C LEU A 358 18.90 10.28 -36.15
N SER A 359 18.99 9.83 -37.40
CA SER A 359 19.10 8.42 -37.77
C SER A 359 20.48 7.81 -37.48
N SER A 360 21.54 8.62 -37.59
CA SER A 360 22.92 8.19 -37.34
C SER A 360 23.25 8.25 -35.85
N ASP A 361 23.14 9.44 -35.27
CA ASP A 361 23.37 9.72 -33.84
C ASP A 361 22.27 10.64 -33.32
N PRO A 362 21.54 10.26 -32.26
CA PRO A 362 20.44 11.05 -31.71
C PRO A 362 20.99 12.19 -30.82
N ILE A 363 21.81 13.07 -31.39
CA ILE A 363 22.43 14.20 -30.71
C ILE A 363 21.40 15.28 -30.43
N TYR A 364 21.37 15.78 -29.20
CA TYR A 364 20.50 16.85 -28.78
C TYR A 364 20.96 18.21 -29.32
N ASP A 365 20.06 18.86 -30.06
CA ASP A 365 20.18 20.23 -30.55
C ASP A 365 19.09 21.08 -29.89
N ARG A 366 19.51 21.98 -28.98
CA ARG A 366 18.60 22.84 -28.21
C ARG A 366 17.81 23.79 -29.10
N GLU A 367 18.30 24.18 -30.26
CA GLU A 367 17.60 25.13 -31.13
C GLU A 367 16.54 24.44 -32.00
N LYS A 368 16.78 23.17 -32.36
CA LYS A 368 15.91 22.45 -33.30
C LYS A 368 14.91 21.50 -32.63
N ILE A 369 15.31 20.87 -31.54
CA ILE A 369 14.57 19.76 -30.91
C ILE A 369 14.46 19.90 -29.40
N ARG A 370 14.40 21.13 -28.87
CA ARG A 370 14.37 21.41 -27.42
C ARG A 370 13.33 20.55 -26.69
N GLU A 371 12.09 20.61 -27.15
CA GLU A 371 10.97 19.96 -26.48
C GLU A 371 11.01 18.45 -26.69
N PHE A 372 11.31 18.00 -27.90
CA PHE A 372 11.53 16.57 -28.15
C PHE A 372 12.65 15.99 -27.28
N GLY A 373 13.76 16.71 -27.13
CA GLY A 373 14.90 16.25 -26.35
C GLY A 373 14.57 16.03 -24.88
N ASN A 374 13.83 16.95 -24.27
CA ASN A 374 13.33 16.77 -22.89
C ASN A 374 12.43 15.54 -22.75
N MET A 375 11.50 15.33 -23.71
CA MET A 375 10.59 14.18 -23.71
C MET A 375 11.31 12.84 -23.97
N ALA A 376 12.37 12.84 -24.77
CA ALA A 376 13.06 11.66 -25.29
C ALA A 376 14.32 11.25 -24.50
N LEU A 377 14.83 12.09 -23.60
CA LEU A 377 16.03 11.78 -22.81
C LEU A 377 15.87 10.48 -22.01
N ALA A 378 16.71 9.48 -22.29
CA ALA A 378 16.58 8.14 -21.71
C ALA A 378 16.68 8.13 -20.18
N LYS A 379 17.53 9.00 -19.62
CA LYS A 379 17.79 9.04 -18.18
C LYS A 379 16.63 9.55 -17.33
N ASN A 380 15.70 10.32 -17.88
CA ASN A 380 14.56 10.86 -17.12
C ASN A 380 13.71 9.74 -16.52
N THR A 381 13.35 9.86 -15.24
CA THR A 381 12.50 8.89 -14.53
C THR A 381 11.18 9.50 -14.05
N ARG A 382 11.08 10.82 -13.99
CA ARG A 382 9.90 11.53 -13.45
C ARG A 382 9.45 12.66 -14.38
N LEU A 383 8.14 12.84 -14.42
CA LEU A 383 7.45 13.82 -15.24
C LEU A 383 6.32 14.46 -14.42
N ALA A 384 6.11 15.75 -14.62
CA ALA A 384 4.87 16.40 -14.21
C ALA A 384 4.51 17.50 -15.18
N CYS A 385 3.21 17.75 -15.38
CA CYS A 385 2.75 18.86 -16.21
C CYS A 385 1.64 19.65 -15.53
N ALA A 386 1.54 20.91 -15.89
CA ALA A 386 0.51 21.84 -15.46
C ALA A 386 -0.05 22.60 -16.67
N TYR A 387 -1.34 22.90 -16.65
CA TYR A 387 -1.97 23.85 -17.56
C TYR A 387 -2.71 24.93 -16.76
N GLY A 388 -2.86 26.12 -17.33
CA GLY A 388 -3.45 27.26 -16.62
C GLY A 388 -3.53 28.52 -17.47
N SER A 389 -4.32 29.49 -17.01
CA SER A 389 -4.51 30.77 -17.67
C SER A 389 -3.49 31.80 -17.18
N CYS A 390 -2.80 32.46 -18.10
CA CYS A 390 -1.85 33.55 -17.86
C CYS A 390 -2.32 34.84 -18.53
N ALA A 391 -1.65 35.96 -18.26
CA ALA A 391 -2.00 37.27 -18.81
C ALA A 391 -2.01 37.31 -20.36
N ASP A 392 -1.20 36.46 -21.00
CA ASP A 392 -1.04 36.33 -22.45
C ASP A 392 -1.76 35.09 -23.03
N GLY A 393 -2.66 34.46 -22.27
CA GLY A 393 -3.48 33.32 -22.69
C GLY A 393 -3.19 32.03 -21.94
N GLY A 394 -3.76 30.92 -22.42
CA GLY A 394 -3.59 29.61 -21.80
C GLY A 394 -2.20 29.03 -22.05
N LYS A 395 -1.60 28.42 -21.03
CA LYS A 395 -0.26 27.81 -21.07
C LYS A 395 -0.29 26.36 -20.63
N LEU A 396 0.62 25.57 -21.18
CA LEU A 396 0.95 24.21 -20.77
C LEU A 396 2.46 24.16 -20.49
N LEU A 397 2.83 23.64 -19.32
CA LEU A 397 4.21 23.43 -18.91
C LEU A 397 4.41 21.99 -18.45
N CYS A 398 5.48 21.34 -18.88
CA CYS A 398 5.92 20.03 -18.39
C CYS A 398 7.37 20.11 -17.89
N MET A 399 7.61 19.48 -16.73
CA MET A 399 8.91 19.37 -16.08
C MET A 399 9.38 17.92 -16.08
N TYR A 400 10.69 17.73 -16.21
CA TYR A 400 11.38 16.46 -16.21
C TYR A 400 12.55 16.51 -15.23
N ASP A 401 12.82 15.41 -14.53
CA ASP A 401 13.81 15.35 -13.45
C ASP A 401 15.27 15.51 -13.89
N GLN A 402 15.55 15.50 -15.20
CA GLN A 402 16.85 15.86 -15.77
C GLN A 402 16.66 16.65 -17.06
N MET A 403 17.72 17.36 -17.47
CA MET A 403 17.78 18.08 -18.75
C MET A 403 18.82 17.48 -19.71
N PRO A 404 18.54 17.46 -21.01
CA PRO A 404 19.50 17.06 -22.03
C PRO A 404 20.58 18.14 -22.19
N MET A 405 21.84 17.71 -22.22
CA MET A 405 22.97 18.60 -22.51
C MET A 405 23.11 18.81 -24.02
N PRO A 406 23.28 20.05 -24.52
CA PRO A 406 23.58 20.29 -25.92
C PRO A 406 24.75 19.42 -26.39
N THR A 407 24.71 19.00 -27.65
CA THR A 407 25.73 18.17 -28.32
C THR A 407 25.95 16.76 -27.73
N HIS A 408 25.19 16.36 -26.71
CA HIS A 408 25.18 15.00 -26.19
C HIS A 408 24.03 14.17 -26.78
N ALA A 409 24.21 12.86 -26.85
CA ALA A 409 23.16 11.95 -27.30
C ALA A 409 22.00 11.89 -26.27
N LEU A 410 20.76 11.86 -26.77
CA LEU A 410 19.55 11.70 -25.94
C LEU A 410 19.48 10.34 -25.25
N TYR A 411 20.11 9.31 -25.84
CA TYR A 411 20.15 7.95 -25.35
C TYR A 411 21.31 7.17 -25.99
N GLN A 412 21.66 6.02 -25.43
CA GLN A 412 22.64 5.11 -26.02
C GLN A 412 21.96 4.21 -27.06
N LYS A 413 22.56 4.05 -28.25
CA LYS A 413 22.00 3.23 -29.33
C LYS A 413 22.12 1.74 -29.01
N ALA A 414 21.07 0.97 -29.29
CA ALA A 414 21.11 -0.50 -29.31
C ALA A 414 21.45 -1.02 -30.71
N SER A 415 22.44 -1.90 -30.78
CA SER A 415 22.91 -2.53 -32.02
C SER A 415 22.04 -3.73 -32.41
N VAL A 416 21.44 -4.40 -31.42
CA VAL A 416 20.49 -5.51 -31.62
C VAL A 416 19.29 -5.38 -30.67
N PRO A 417 18.09 -5.88 -31.03
CA PRO A 417 16.89 -5.76 -30.19
C PRO A 417 17.04 -6.30 -28.76
N ALA A 418 17.88 -7.32 -28.57
CA ALA A 418 18.16 -7.90 -27.26
C ALA A 418 18.81 -6.88 -26.29
N GLU A 419 19.57 -5.91 -26.81
CA GLU A 419 20.27 -4.92 -25.97
C GLU A 419 19.35 -3.85 -25.38
N ILE A 420 18.14 -3.67 -25.91
CA ILE A 420 17.17 -2.68 -25.43
C ILE A 420 16.85 -2.93 -23.96
N CYS A 421 16.73 -4.19 -23.57
CA CYS A 421 16.32 -4.61 -22.23
C CYS A 421 17.47 -5.07 -21.32
N THR A 422 18.62 -5.47 -21.87
CA THR A 422 19.74 -5.98 -21.06
C THR A 422 20.59 -4.88 -20.43
N ALA A 423 20.46 -3.65 -20.92
CA ALA A 423 21.19 -2.51 -20.36
C ALA A 423 20.57 -2.02 -19.03
N CYS A 424 19.28 -2.31 -18.77
CA CYS A 424 18.57 -1.80 -17.60
C CYS A 424 19.34 -2.11 -16.30
N SER A 425 19.38 -1.14 -15.38
CA SER A 425 20.06 -1.29 -14.08
C SER A 425 19.57 -2.53 -13.31
N VAL A 426 20.42 -3.08 -12.44
CA VAL A 426 20.09 -4.27 -11.63
C VAL A 426 18.84 -4.09 -10.75
N SER A 427 18.46 -2.84 -10.44
CA SER A 427 17.26 -2.47 -9.66
C SER A 427 16.01 -2.20 -10.49
N THR A 428 16.08 -2.27 -11.82
CA THR A 428 14.95 -2.00 -12.73
C THR A 428 14.68 -3.19 -13.63
N HIS A 429 13.42 -3.36 -14.03
CA HIS A 429 12.96 -4.43 -14.92
C HIS A 429 12.61 -3.84 -16.29
N CYS A 430 12.88 -4.57 -17.37
CA CYS A 430 12.42 -4.16 -18.69
C CYS A 430 10.92 -4.44 -18.84
N VAL A 431 10.11 -3.41 -18.99
CA VAL A 431 8.66 -3.49 -19.24
C VAL A 431 8.37 -2.84 -20.59
N ASP A 432 8.06 -3.67 -21.59
CA ASP A 432 7.73 -3.24 -22.96
C ASP A 432 8.77 -2.26 -23.57
N SER A 433 10.06 -2.63 -23.48
CA SER A 433 11.21 -1.84 -23.96
C SER A 433 11.53 -0.56 -23.15
N LEU A 434 10.99 -0.41 -21.94
CA LEU A 434 11.40 0.63 -20.99
C LEU A 434 11.96 0.03 -19.71
N CYS A 435 12.95 0.66 -19.09
CA CYS A 435 13.42 0.30 -17.76
C CYS A 435 12.49 0.89 -16.70
N SER A 436 11.86 0.03 -15.90
CA SER A 436 10.89 0.42 -14.87
C SER A 436 11.34 -0.07 -13.49
N SER A 437 11.22 0.77 -12.46
CA SER A 437 11.37 0.36 -11.06
C SER A 437 10.22 -0.55 -10.60
N ARG A 438 9.11 -0.53 -11.33
CA ARG A 438 8.01 -1.46 -11.15
C ARG A 438 8.45 -2.82 -11.69
N LYS A 439 8.32 -3.85 -10.86
CA LYS A 439 8.29 -5.22 -11.36
C LYS A 439 7.24 -5.28 -12.49
N PRO A 440 7.43 -6.04 -13.57
CA PRO A 440 6.36 -6.36 -14.51
C PRO A 440 5.25 -7.01 -13.69
N ASP A 441 4.31 -6.19 -13.24
CA ASP A 441 3.48 -6.59 -12.14
C ASP A 441 2.30 -7.34 -12.71
N GLY A 442 2.28 -8.64 -12.42
CA GLY A 442 1.06 -9.44 -12.35
C GLY A 442 0.11 -8.95 -11.26
N SER A 443 0.09 -7.66 -10.89
CA SER A 443 -0.83 -7.14 -9.89
C SER A 443 -2.19 -6.93 -10.52
N ILE A 444 -3.11 -7.72 -10.01
CA ILE A 444 -4.53 -7.53 -10.18
C ILE A 444 -4.88 -6.15 -9.59
N THR A 445 -5.26 -5.21 -10.47
CA THR A 445 -5.70 -3.86 -10.10
C THR A 445 -7.22 -3.80 -9.96
N ASP A 446 -7.75 -2.86 -9.17
CA ASP A 446 -9.20 -2.68 -9.03
C ASP A 446 -9.88 -2.36 -10.36
N LYS A 447 -9.17 -1.64 -11.24
CA LYS A 447 -9.63 -1.38 -12.60
C LYS A 447 -9.82 -2.68 -13.38
N TRP A 448 -8.87 -3.61 -13.27
CA TRP A 448 -8.96 -4.92 -13.92
C TRP A 448 -10.07 -5.78 -13.31
N ARG A 449 -10.18 -5.83 -11.97
CA ARG A 449 -11.29 -6.49 -11.25
C ARG A 449 -12.64 -6.03 -11.78
N ASN A 450 -12.83 -4.71 -11.85
CA ASN A 450 -14.06 -4.09 -12.33
C ASN A 450 -14.34 -4.41 -13.80
N ALA A 451 -13.32 -4.45 -14.65
CA ALA A 451 -13.49 -4.80 -16.07
C ALA A 451 -13.92 -6.26 -16.26
N VAL A 452 -13.34 -7.18 -15.50
CA VAL A 452 -13.69 -8.60 -15.51
C VAL A 452 -15.10 -8.80 -14.95
N LEU A 453 -15.43 -8.21 -13.81
CA LEU A 453 -16.76 -8.30 -13.20
C LEU A 453 -17.84 -7.74 -14.13
N LYS A 454 -17.57 -6.56 -14.73
CA LYS A 454 -18.46 -5.92 -15.71
C LYS A 454 -18.70 -6.82 -16.92
N PHE A 455 -17.65 -7.44 -17.47
CA PHE A 455 -17.79 -8.39 -18.58
C PHE A 455 -18.78 -9.51 -18.23
N HIS A 456 -18.62 -10.16 -17.07
CA HIS A 456 -19.47 -11.28 -16.68
C HIS A 456 -20.92 -10.84 -16.47
N ASN A 457 -21.15 -9.77 -15.73
CA ASN A 457 -22.50 -9.30 -15.42
C ASN A 457 -23.24 -8.74 -16.67
N GLU A 458 -22.55 -8.11 -17.62
CA GLU A 458 -23.15 -7.70 -18.89
C GLU A 458 -23.60 -8.90 -19.73
N HIS A 459 -22.78 -9.94 -19.80
CA HIS A 459 -23.10 -11.15 -20.56
C HIS A 459 -24.20 -11.99 -19.89
N ARG A 460 -24.16 -12.14 -18.56
CA ARG A 460 -25.23 -12.77 -17.77
C ARG A 460 -26.56 -12.03 -17.92
N ARG A 461 -26.55 -10.69 -17.98
CA ARG A 461 -27.74 -9.87 -18.22
C ARG A 461 -28.32 -10.09 -19.63
N LYS A 462 -27.47 -10.22 -20.65
CA LYS A 462 -27.91 -10.56 -22.02
C LYS A 462 -28.52 -11.97 -22.08
N LEU A 463 -27.89 -12.93 -21.42
CA LEU A 463 -28.41 -14.30 -21.30
C LEU A 463 -29.76 -14.33 -20.56
N ALA A 464 -29.91 -13.60 -19.46
CA ALA A 464 -31.17 -13.47 -18.74
C ALA A 464 -32.32 -12.92 -19.61
N LYS A 465 -31.99 -12.09 -20.61
CA LYS A 465 -32.94 -11.56 -21.60
C LYS A 465 -33.15 -12.47 -22.81
N GLY A 466 -32.55 -13.67 -22.86
CA GLY A 466 -32.62 -14.56 -24.01
C GLY A 466 -31.86 -14.03 -25.24
N MET A 467 -30.93 -13.10 -25.08
CA MET A 467 -30.18 -12.47 -26.19
C MET A 467 -28.87 -13.19 -26.51
N GLN A 468 -28.61 -14.35 -25.91
CA GLN A 468 -27.36 -15.09 -26.08
C GLN A 468 -27.47 -16.07 -27.25
N PRO A 469 -26.62 -15.96 -28.29
CA PRO A 469 -26.61 -16.92 -29.39
C PRO A 469 -26.07 -18.29 -28.97
N THR A 470 -26.62 -19.33 -29.60
CA THR A 470 -26.20 -20.72 -29.50
C THR A 470 -25.96 -21.31 -30.90
N ALA A 471 -25.69 -22.62 -31.03
CA ALA A 471 -25.43 -23.23 -32.33
C ALA A 471 -26.61 -23.04 -33.32
N GLY A 472 -26.29 -22.93 -34.61
CA GLY A 472 -27.29 -22.74 -35.66
C GLY A 472 -27.95 -21.37 -35.68
N ALA A 473 -27.29 -20.34 -35.12
CA ALA A 473 -27.82 -18.96 -35.02
C ALA A 473 -29.13 -18.83 -34.22
N LYS A 474 -29.50 -19.86 -33.45
CA LYS A 474 -30.59 -19.79 -32.48
C LYS A 474 -30.19 -18.97 -31.26
N LEU A 475 -31.17 -18.57 -30.46
CA LEU A 475 -30.96 -17.93 -29.17
C LEU A 475 -31.23 -18.92 -28.04
N MET A 476 -30.50 -18.76 -26.94
CA MET A 476 -30.76 -19.47 -25.69
C MET A 476 -32.02 -18.88 -25.01
N PRO A 477 -32.79 -19.69 -24.27
CA PRO A 477 -33.99 -19.21 -23.61
C PRO A 477 -33.67 -18.20 -22.49
N PRO A 478 -34.58 -17.26 -22.16
CA PRO A 478 -34.38 -16.30 -21.08
C PRO A 478 -34.20 -16.98 -19.72
N ALA A 479 -33.17 -16.59 -18.97
CA ALA A 479 -32.87 -17.17 -17.66
C ALA A 479 -33.65 -16.52 -16.52
N LYS A 480 -34.28 -17.35 -15.69
CA LYS A 480 -34.88 -16.97 -14.40
C LYS A 480 -33.82 -16.98 -13.29
N ASP A 481 -33.94 -16.07 -12.33
CA ASP A 481 -33.12 -16.02 -11.11
C ASP A 481 -31.59 -15.94 -11.37
N MET A 482 -31.20 -15.21 -12.42
CA MET A 482 -29.79 -14.98 -12.75
C MET A 482 -29.15 -13.99 -11.76
N ASN A 483 -28.40 -14.51 -10.78
CA ASN A 483 -27.73 -13.68 -9.78
C ASN A 483 -26.64 -12.78 -10.40
N GLU A 484 -26.56 -11.54 -9.92
CA GLU A 484 -25.44 -10.65 -10.20
C GLU A 484 -24.21 -11.08 -9.40
N LEU A 485 -23.06 -11.17 -10.07
CA LEU A 485 -21.81 -11.57 -9.43
C LEU A 485 -21.21 -10.38 -8.68
N LYS A 486 -20.65 -10.65 -7.50
CA LYS A 486 -19.81 -9.73 -6.72
C LYS A 486 -18.37 -10.23 -6.69
N TRP A 487 -17.42 -9.30 -6.62
CA TRP A 487 -16.02 -9.66 -6.49
C TRP A 487 -15.74 -10.19 -5.07
N ASP A 488 -15.05 -11.33 -4.96
CA ASP A 488 -14.64 -11.91 -3.67
C ASP A 488 -13.10 -11.88 -3.56
N SER A 489 -12.59 -11.11 -2.60
CA SER A 489 -11.14 -10.94 -2.41
C SER A 489 -10.45 -12.18 -1.89
N ASP A 490 -11.15 -13.04 -1.15
CA ASP A 490 -10.57 -14.25 -0.59
C ASP A 490 -10.42 -15.31 -1.71
N MET A 491 -11.44 -15.42 -2.58
CA MET A 491 -11.36 -16.24 -3.80
C MET A 491 -10.29 -15.73 -4.79
N GLU A 492 -9.97 -14.43 -4.79
CA GLU A 492 -8.89 -13.89 -5.61
C GLU A 492 -7.52 -14.37 -5.14
N GLU A 493 -7.27 -14.35 -3.83
CA GLU A 493 -6.03 -14.89 -3.26
C GLU A 493 -5.89 -16.39 -3.54
N GLU A 494 -7.01 -17.12 -3.52
CA GLU A 494 -7.04 -18.53 -3.92
C GLU A 494 -6.73 -18.70 -5.42
N ALA A 495 -7.34 -17.88 -6.28
CA ALA A 495 -7.06 -17.89 -7.71
C ALA A 495 -5.59 -17.57 -8.02
N LYS A 496 -4.97 -16.63 -7.29
CA LYS A 496 -3.52 -16.34 -7.42
C LYS A 496 -2.67 -17.55 -7.01
N ALA A 497 -3.04 -18.23 -5.92
CA ALA A 497 -2.28 -19.35 -5.40
C ALA A 497 -2.30 -20.58 -6.33
N PHE A 498 -3.40 -20.80 -7.05
CA PHE A 498 -3.60 -21.97 -7.92
C PHE A 498 -3.45 -21.70 -9.41
N ILE A 499 -3.01 -20.49 -9.79
CA ILE A 499 -2.95 -20.10 -11.19
C ILE A 499 -2.03 -20.97 -12.05
N CYS A 500 -0.94 -21.48 -11.48
CA CYS A 500 0.02 -22.34 -12.17
C CYS A 500 -0.26 -23.83 -12.01
N ASP A 501 -1.20 -24.20 -11.14
CA ASP A 501 -1.67 -25.57 -10.98
C ASP A 501 -3.19 -25.56 -10.72
N PRO A 502 -4.00 -25.44 -11.78
CA PRO A 502 -5.46 -25.37 -11.68
C PRO A 502 -6.10 -26.73 -11.38
N THR A 503 -5.31 -27.79 -11.15
CA THR A 503 -5.82 -29.11 -10.77
C THR A 503 -6.00 -29.26 -9.25
N LEU A 504 -5.50 -28.30 -8.48
CA LEU A 504 -5.52 -28.27 -7.01
C LEU A 504 -6.62 -27.43 -6.30
N PRO A 505 -7.42 -26.55 -6.94
CA PRO A 505 -8.53 -25.89 -6.24
C PRO A 505 -9.49 -26.89 -5.61
N SER A 506 -10.00 -26.56 -4.43
CA SER A 506 -10.91 -27.38 -3.62
C SER A 506 -12.15 -27.85 -4.39
N VAL A 507 -12.74 -28.96 -3.92
CA VAL A 507 -13.88 -29.70 -4.52
C VAL A 507 -15.16 -28.85 -4.62
N ASP A 508 -15.14 -27.59 -4.18
CA ASP A 508 -16.31 -26.74 -3.95
C ASP A 508 -16.45 -25.53 -4.89
N PHE A 509 -15.47 -25.24 -5.77
CA PHE A 509 -15.53 -24.09 -6.69
C PHE A 509 -15.66 -24.47 -8.17
N GLY A 510 -16.48 -23.69 -8.89
CA GLY A 510 -16.46 -23.67 -10.36
C GLY A 510 -15.19 -22.96 -10.84
N VAL A 511 -14.49 -23.52 -11.83
CA VAL A 511 -13.20 -22.97 -12.30
C VAL A 511 -13.14 -22.90 -13.83
N THR A 512 -12.70 -21.75 -14.34
CA THR A 512 -12.32 -21.57 -15.75
C THR A 512 -10.86 -21.17 -15.86
N TYR A 513 -10.12 -21.80 -16.76
CA TYR A 513 -8.68 -21.64 -16.90
C TYR A 513 -8.26 -21.52 -18.36
N GLY A 514 -7.24 -20.72 -18.64
CA GLY A 514 -6.75 -20.49 -19.99
C GLY A 514 -5.38 -19.84 -20.03
N ARG A 515 -4.72 -19.93 -21.19
CA ARG A 515 -3.49 -19.19 -21.46
C ARG A 515 -3.83 -17.74 -21.77
N ILE A 516 -3.05 -16.83 -21.20
CA ILE A 516 -3.06 -15.41 -21.53
C ILE A 516 -1.64 -15.01 -21.86
N ASP A 517 -1.46 -14.31 -22.98
CA ASP A 517 -0.14 -13.84 -23.37
C ASP A 517 0.22 -12.61 -22.50
N LEU A 518 1.20 -12.81 -21.60
CA LEU A 518 1.74 -11.79 -20.70
C LEU A 518 3.04 -11.15 -21.23
N ASP A 519 3.61 -11.72 -22.30
CA ASP A 519 4.92 -11.33 -22.86
C ASP A 519 4.78 -10.53 -24.17
N GLY A 520 3.54 -10.27 -24.60
CA GLY A 520 3.24 -9.71 -25.92
C GLY A 520 3.27 -8.19 -26.04
N SER A 521 3.61 -7.74 -27.24
CA SER A 521 3.71 -6.37 -27.79
C SER A 521 2.46 -5.47 -27.73
N SER A 522 1.42 -5.86 -26.98
CA SER A 522 0.21 -5.05 -26.78
C SER A 522 0.00 -4.81 -25.29
N SER A 523 0.10 -3.54 -24.91
CA SER A 523 0.10 -3.04 -23.53
C SER A 523 -1.26 -3.12 -22.82
N ASP A 524 -2.23 -3.86 -23.36
CA ASP A 524 -3.57 -3.93 -22.79
C ASP A 524 -3.92 -5.34 -22.27
N ILE A 525 -3.50 -5.59 -21.02
CA ILE A 525 -3.93 -6.76 -20.26
C ILE A 525 -5.46 -6.89 -20.20
N PHE A 526 -6.21 -5.78 -20.28
CA PHE A 526 -7.68 -5.80 -20.33
C PHE A 526 -8.19 -6.37 -21.65
N ALA A 527 -7.61 -5.96 -22.78
CA ALA A 527 -7.97 -6.50 -24.10
C ALA A 527 -7.66 -8.00 -24.20
N ARG A 528 -6.49 -8.42 -23.69
CA ARG A 528 -6.06 -9.83 -23.66
C ARG A 528 -6.97 -10.68 -22.77
N THR A 529 -7.27 -10.17 -21.56
CA THR A 529 -8.23 -10.79 -20.65
C THR A 529 -9.59 -10.92 -21.32
N ARG A 530 -10.09 -9.85 -21.94
CA ARG A 530 -11.37 -9.84 -22.66
C ARG A 530 -11.38 -10.84 -23.82
N ALA A 531 -10.27 -11.03 -24.53
CA ALA A 531 -10.17 -12.02 -25.59
C ALA A 531 -10.32 -13.45 -25.06
N VAL A 532 -9.69 -13.77 -23.92
CA VAL A 532 -9.85 -15.07 -23.25
C VAL A 532 -11.28 -15.28 -22.76
N LEU A 533 -11.86 -14.28 -22.07
CA LEU A 533 -13.24 -14.34 -21.58
C LEU A 533 -14.26 -14.50 -22.73
N ASN A 534 -14.07 -13.79 -23.85
CA ASN A 534 -14.87 -13.95 -25.06
C ASN A 534 -14.74 -15.38 -25.63
N LYS A 535 -13.54 -15.94 -25.64
CA LYS A 535 -13.33 -17.32 -26.11
C LYS A 535 -14.09 -18.33 -25.26
N TRP A 536 -14.07 -18.17 -23.94
CA TRP A 536 -14.83 -19.01 -23.01
C TRP A 536 -16.34 -18.86 -23.22
N TRP A 537 -16.84 -17.62 -23.25
CA TRP A 537 -18.27 -17.34 -23.39
C TRP A 537 -18.84 -17.81 -24.74
N ASN A 538 -18.08 -17.66 -25.83
CA ASN A 538 -18.52 -18.07 -27.18
C ASN A 538 -18.57 -19.60 -27.38
N LYS A 539 -18.18 -20.43 -26.40
CA LYS A 539 -18.41 -21.88 -26.49
C LYS A 539 -19.89 -22.24 -26.66
N ALA A 540 -20.81 -21.43 -26.14
CA ALA A 540 -22.25 -21.61 -26.34
C ALA A 540 -22.68 -21.66 -27.82
N LYS A 541 -21.92 -21.01 -28.73
CA LYS A 541 -22.23 -21.01 -30.17
C LYS A 541 -21.90 -22.33 -30.88
N LYS A 542 -21.25 -23.27 -30.19
CA LYS A 542 -20.82 -24.56 -30.75
C LYS A 542 -21.74 -25.73 -30.38
N THR A 543 -22.67 -25.52 -29.46
CA THR A 543 -23.58 -26.55 -28.96
C THR A 543 -24.98 -25.98 -28.99
N ASP A 544 -25.99 -26.73 -29.43
CA ASP A 544 -27.38 -26.25 -29.44
C ASP A 544 -27.92 -26.29 -28.00
N LEU A 545 -28.16 -25.10 -27.43
CA LEU A 545 -28.68 -24.87 -26.09
C LEU A 545 -30.03 -24.10 -26.14
N SER A 546 -30.74 -24.19 -27.27
CA SER A 546 -31.97 -23.44 -27.52
C SER A 546 -33.21 -24.02 -26.84
N SER A 547 -33.24 -25.33 -26.58
CA SER A 547 -34.34 -26.00 -25.89
C SER A 547 -34.11 -26.08 -24.38
N ASP A 548 -33.05 -26.77 -23.96
CA ASP A 548 -32.66 -26.90 -22.56
C ASP A 548 -31.16 -26.61 -22.40
N PRO A 549 -30.77 -25.58 -21.63
CA PRO A 549 -29.37 -25.20 -21.45
C PRO A 549 -28.66 -26.14 -20.47
N ILE A 550 -28.57 -27.42 -20.84
CA ILE A 550 -27.95 -28.48 -20.03
C ILE A 550 -26.43 -28.35 -20.04
N TYR A 551 -25.81 -28.48 -18.86
CA TYR A 551 -24.38 -28.45 -18.71
C TYR A 551 -23.70 -29.73 -19.22
N ASP A 552 -22.85 -29.56 -20.23
CA ASP A 552 -21.95 -30.59 -20.76
C ASP A 552 -20.50 -30.15 -20.54
N ARG A 553 -19.77 -30.92 -19.71
CA ARG A 553 -18.38 -30.62 -19.34
C ARG A 553 -17.43 -30.69 -20.55
N GLU A 554 -17.69 -31.53 -21.54
CA GLU A 554 -16.78 -31.67 -22.69
C GLU A 554 -17.00 -30.54 -23.70
N LYS A 555 -18.26 -30.14 -23.89
CA LYS A 555 -18.63 -29.16 -24.92
C LYS A 555 -18.56 -27.72 -24.44
N ILE A 556 -19.04 -27.44 -23.23
CA ILE A 556 -19.30 -26.07 -22.76
C ILE A 556 -18.77 -25.79 -21.35
N ARG A 557 -17.72 -26.49 -20.88
CA ARG A 557 -17.17 -26.34 -19.52
C ARG A 557 -17.12 -24.90 -19.02
N GLU A 558 -16.42 -24.03 -19.74
CA GLU A 558 -16.14 -22.66 -19.31
C GLU A 558 -17.38 -21.78 -19.41
N PHE A 559 -18.14 -21.90 -20.50
CA PHE A 559 -19.40 -21.20 -20.65
C PHE A 559 -20.38 -21.58 -19.53
N GLY A 560 -20.53 -22.87 -19.24
CA GLY A 560 -21.46 -23.35 -18.22
C GLY A 560 -21.11 -22.86 -16.81
N VAL A 561 -19.83 -22.84 -16.46
CA VAL A 561 -19.39 -22.27 -15.17
C VAL A 561 -19.69 -20.76 -15.11
N MET A 562 -19.43 -20.01 -16.19
CA MET A 562 -19.72 -18.56 -16.25
C MET A 562 -21.22 -18.23 -16.22
N ALA A 563 -22.04 -19.09 -16.84
CA ALA A 563 -23.47 -18.87 -17.07
C ALA A 563 -24.40 -19.43 -15.97
N LEU A 564 -23.87 -20.21 -15.02
CA LEU A 564 -24.66 -20.81 -13.94
C LEU A 564 -25.38 -19.74 -13.10
N ALA A 565 -26.72 -19.77 -13.08
CA ALA A 565 -27.52 -18.74 -12.44
C ALA A 565 -27.26 -18.61 -10.93
N LYS A 566 -26.96 -19.72 -10.27
CA LYS A 566 -26.74 -19.78 -8.81
C LYS A 566 -25.48 -19.06 -8.31
N ASN A 567 -24.48 -18.81 -9.17
CA ASN A 567 -23.26 -18.12 -8.75
C ASN A 567 -23.56 -16.71 -8.22
N THR A 568 -22.97 -16.35 -7.07
CA THR A 568 -23.07 -15.00 -6.49
C THR A 568 -21.72 -14.30 -6.37
N ARG A 569 -20.62 -15.06 -6.44
CA ARG A 569 -19.26 -14.55 -6.22
C ARG A 569 -18.32 -14.97 -7.35
N LEU A 570 -17.43 -14.06 -7.71
CA LEU A 570 -16.44 -14.22 -8.76
C LEU A 570 -15.11 -13.67 -8.27
N ALA A 571 -14.03 -14.38 -8.58
CA ALA A 571 -12.70 -13.81 -8.54
C ALA A 571 -11.85 -14.38 -9.67
N CYS A 572 -10.92 -13.58 -10.19
CA CYS A 572 -9.99 -14.03 -11.21
C CYS A 572 -8.57 -13.58 -10.89
N ALA A 573 -7.59 -14.32 -11.39
CA ALA A 573 -6.19 -13.98 -11.34
C ALA A 573 -5.49 -14.26 -12.67
N TYR A 574 -4.52 -13.41 -13.03
CA TYR A 574 -3.57 -13.68 -14.11
C TYR A 574 -2.13 -13.66 -13.58
N GLY A 575 -1.22 -14.39 -14.23
CA GLY A 575 0.15 -14.53 -13.74
C GLY A 575 1.00 -15.45 -14.61
N SER A 576 2.32 -15.32 -14.47
CA SER A 576 3.31 -16.09 -15.24
C SER A 576 3.61 -17.42 -14.57
N CYS A 577 3.52 -18.50 -15.34
CA CYS A 577 3.83 -19.86 -14.91
C CYS A 577 4.97 -20.44 -15.74
N ALA A 578 5.49 -21.61 -15.35
CA ALA A 578 6.61 -22.26 -16.04
C ALA A 578 6.35 -22.52 -17.54
N ASP A 579 5.09 -22.68 -17.94
CA ASP A 579 4.66 -22.90 -19.33
C ASP A 579 3.95 -21.69 -19.97
N GLY A 580 4.22 -20.49 -19.45
CA GLY A 580 3.74 -19.21 -19.95
C GLY A 580 2.62 -18.57 -19.11
N GLY A 581 2.09 -17.45 -19.59
CA GLY A 581 1.06 -16.68 -18.89
C GLY A 581 -0.30 -17.36 -18.82
N LYS A 582 -0.94 -17.28 -17.65
CA LYS A 582 -2.22 -17.92 -17.32
C LYS A 582 -3.26 -16.94 -16.81
N LEU A 583 -4.53 -17.27 -17.03
CA LEU A 583 -5.71 -16.63 -16.45
C LEU A 583 -6.59 -17.72 -15.82
N LEU A 584 -6.93 -17.54 -14.55
CA LEU A 584 -7.81 -18.40 -13.76
C LEU A 584 -8.97 -17.57 -13.22
N CYS A 585 -10.21 -18.06 -13.34
CA CYS A 585 -11.37 -17.49 -12.66
C CYS A 585 -12.09 -18.56 -11.84
N MET A 586 -12.50 -18.19 -10.63
CA MET A 586 -13.19 -19.02 -9.65
C MET A 586 -14.60 -18.48 -9.38
N TYR A 587 -15.52 -19.40 -9.17
CA TYR A 587 -16.95 -19.16 -8.96
C TYR A 587 -17.43 -19.97 -7.77
N ASP A 588 -18.32 -19.41 -6.97
CA ASP A 588 -18.77 -20.00 -5.70
C ASP A 588 -19.69 -21.22 -5.84
N GLN A 589 -20.09 -21.61 -7.05
CA GLN A 589 -20.87 -22.82 -7.31
C GLN A 589 -20.28 -23.64 -8.47
N ILE A 590 -20.59 -24.94 -8.46
CA ILE A 590 -20.18 -25.89 -9.50
C ILE A 590 -21.42 -26.31 -10.31
N PRO A 591 -21.41 -26.18 -11.64
CA PRO A 591 -22.48 -26.74 -12.47
C PRO A 591 -22.43 -28.27 -12.44
N MET A 592 -23.57 -28.89 -12.12
CA MET A 592 -23.72 -30.34 -12.11
C MET A 592 -23.83 -30.89 -13.54
N LEU A 593 -23.15 -32.00 -13.83
CA LEU A 593 -23.22 -32.65 -15.14
C LEU A 593 -24.68 -32.99 -15.47
N SER A 594 -25.09 -32.74 -16.72
CA SER A 594 -26.44 -33.06 -17.20
C SER A 594 -27.58 -32.31 -16.48
N HIS A 595 -27.27 -31.24 -15.74
CA HIS A 595 -28.26 -30.34 -15.14
C HIS A 595 -28.33 -29.02 -15.90
N ALA A 596 -29.50 -28.38 -15.90
CA ALA A 596 -29.68 -27.07 -16.50
C ALA A 596 -28.83 -26.00 -15.79
N LEU A 597 -28.24 -25.10 -16.58
CA LEU A 597 -27.47 -23.95 -16.08
C LEU A 597 -28.34 -22.92 -15.34
N TYR A 598 -29.63 -22.89 -15.67
CA TYR A 598 -30.64 -22.02 -15.08
C TYR A 598 -32.04 -22.54 -15.43
N LEU A 599 -33.05 -22.09 -14.70
CA LEU A 599 -34.44 -22.29 -15.08
C LEU A 599 -34.81 -21.26 -16.15
N HIS A 600 -35.48 -21.67 -17.23
CA HIS A 600 -35.94 -20.73 -18.24
C HIS A 600 -37.35 -20.20 -17.94
N VAL A 601 -37.63 -18.98 -18.39
CA VAL A 601 -38.97 -18.39 -18.32
C VAL A 601 -39.79 -18.98 -19.48
N PHE A 602 -40.81 -19.78 -19.17
CA PHE A 602 -41.85 -20.10 -20.16
C PHE A 602 -42.66 -18.83 -20.44
N GLU A 603 -42.92 -18.53 -21.72
CA GLU A 603 -43.87 -17.47 -22.12
C GLU A 603 -45.23 -17.79 -21.51
N GLY A 604 -45.53 -17.13 -20.40
CA GLY A 604 -46.75 -17.38 -19.64
C GLY A 604 -46.72 -16.74 -18.27
N CYS A 605 -46.38 -15.45 -18.19
CA CYS A 605 -46.87 -14.54 -17.14
C CYS A 605 -46.54 -13.09 -17.53
N SER A 606 -47.50 -12.47 -18.20
CA SER A 606 -47.72 -11.04 -18.19
C SER A 606 -48.00 -10.55 -16.76
N ALA A 607 -47.36 -9.43 -16.40
CA ALA A 607 -47.72 -8.48 -15.33
C ALA A 607 -47.95 -9.02 -13.92
N LEU A 608 -47.08 -8.61 -12.98
CA LEU A 608 -47.46 -7.99 -11.71
C LEU A 608 -46.28 -7.16 -11.17
#